data_AF-A0A0F9J3D5-F1
#
_entry.id   AF-A0A0F9J3D5-F1
#
_cell.length_a   1.000
_cell.length_b   1.000
_cell.length_c   1.000
_cell.angle_alpha   90.00
_cell.angle_beta   90.00
_cell.angle_gamma   90.00
#
_symmetry.space_group_name_H-M   'P 1'
#
loop_
_entity.id
_entity.type
_entity.pdbx_description
1 polymer ?
#
loop_
_entity_poly.entity_id
_entity_poly.type
_entity_poly.pdbx_seq_one_letter_code
_entity_poly.pdbx_strand_id
1 'polypeptide(L)'
;MINLGAGKIFCILGGILALVATLFFSFYSIEVSPGVTGTGYGIGLFLNFVSIFESGNILAIIFSILYAIGVISGVFILIGAGSRAFAIIGAIFALLLGIILLLNAGLTISLGPDIDTTLLSFIADPIVDGILPFNLPLGLNAMSLGTVLLVGGGVLGLIGGIIGTSDL
;
A
#
# COMPACT_ATOMS: atom_id res chain seq x y z
N MET A 1 -14.38 2.23 31.17
CA MET A 1 -13.73 2.53 29.88
C MET A 1 -12.25 2.22 30.04
N ILE A 2 -11.69 1.36 29.20
CA ILE A 2 -10.25 1.14 29.15
C ILE A 2 -9.67 2.40 28.50
N ASN A 3 -8.95 3.23 29.27
CA ASN A 3 -8.22 4.36 28.70
C ASN A 3 -6.99 3.79 27.99
N LEU A 4 -7.12 3.58 26.68
CA LEU A 4 -5.98 3.20 25.84
C LEU A 4 -5.01 4.37 25.77
N GLY A 5 -3.72 4.12 26.02
CA GLY A 5 -2.69 5.13 25.85
C GLY A 5 -2.71 5.71 24.43
N ALA A 6 -2.50 7.03 24.30
CA ALA A 6 -2.60 7.74 23.01
C ALA A 6 -1.76 7.09 21.91
N GLY A 7 -0.57 6.57 22.23
CA GLY A 7 0.28 5.86 21.28
C GLY A 7 -0.35 4.56 20.74
N LYS A 8 -1.07 3.81 21.58
CA LYS A 8 -1.82 2.62 21.12
C LYS A 8 -2.92 3.00 20.14
N ILE A 9 -3.65 4.07 20.42
CA ILE A 9 -4.73 4.56 19.54
C ILE A 9 -4.15 4.93 18.17
N PHE A 10 -3.02 5.65 18.14
CA PHE A 10 -2.36 6.00 16.88
C PHE A 10 -1.85 4.78 16.12
N CYS A 11 -1.29 3.77 16.80
CA CYS A 11 -0.93 2.50 16.15
C CYS A 11 -2.16 1.78 15.57
N ILE A 12 -3.26 1.69 16.32
CA ILE A 12 -4.47 1.01 15.84
C ILE A 12 -5.04 1.72 14.61
N LEU A 13 -5.23 3.04 14.69
CA LEU A 13 -5.72 3.83 13.57
C LEU A 13 -4.75 3.77 12.38
N GLY A 14 -3.46 3.93 12.63
CA GLY A 14 -2.43 3.89 11.59
C GLY A 14 -2.41 2.56 10.84
N GLY A 15 -2.49 1.45 11.58
CA GLY A 15 -2.51 0.10 11.01
C GLY A 15 -3.80 -0.18 10.23
N ILE A 16 -4.96 0.25 10.74
CA ILE A 16 -6.23 0.15 10.00
C ILE A 16 -6.16 0.94 8.70
N LEU A 17 -5.70 2.20 8.74
CA LEU A 17 -5.59 3.02 7.52
C LEU A 17 -4.63 2.40 6.51
N ALA A 18 -3.48 1.89 6.95
CA ALA A 18 -2.52 1.21 6.09
C ALA A 18 -3.08 -0.08 5.46
N LEU A 19 -3.89 -0.87 6.19
CA LEU A 19 -4.57 -2.04 5.63
C LEU A 19 -5.70 -1.67 4.69
N VAL A 20 -6.49 -0.66 5.02
CA VAL A 20 -7.56 -0.17 4.15
C VAL A 20 -6.97 0.41 2.87
N ALA A 21 -5.79 1.04 2.93
CA ALA A 21 -5.07 1.50 1.75
C ALA A 21 -4.81 0.39 0.73
N THR A 22 -4.49 -0.83 1.19
CA THR A 22 -4.22 -1.95 0.27
C THR A 22 -5.45 -2.42 -0.50
N LEU A 23 -6.66 -2.10 -0.02
CA LEU A 23 -7.90 -2.35 -0.75
C LEU A 23 -8.09 -1.38 -1.92
N PHE A 24 -7.35 -0.27 -1.94
CA PHE A 24 -7.41 0.72 -3.01
C PHE A 24 -6.28 0.56 -4.05
N PHE A 25 -5.43 -0.45 -3.91
CA PHE A 25 -4.41 -0.81 -4.90
C PHE A 25 -5.02 -1.80 -5.90
N SER A 26 -5.52 -1.26 -7.01
CA SER A 26 -6.43 -1.93 -7.94
C SER A 26 -5.77 -3.03 -8.79
N PHE A 27 -6.62 -3.84 -9.42
CA PHE A 27 -6.26 -4.59 -10.62
C PHE A 27 -6.19 -3.66 -11.82
N TYR A 28 -5.09 -3.56 -12.56
CA TYR A 28 -5.07 -2.70 -13.74
C TYR A 28 -5.30 -3.44 -15.04
N SER A 29 -5.93 -2.75 -15.99
CA SER A 29 -5.99 -3.10 -17.40
C SER A 29 -5.70 -1.84 -18.21
N ILE A 30 -4.46 -1.63 -18.63
CA ILE A 30 -4.08 -0.49 -19.48
C ILE A 30 -3.77 -0.95 -20.89
N GLU A 31 -4.16 -0.15 -21.88
CA GLU A 31 -3.68 -0.34 -23.24
C GLU A 31 -2.23 0.17 -23.32
N VAL A 32 -1.26 -0.75 -23.41
CA VAL A 32 0.17 -0.45 -23.44
C VAL A 32 0.63 -0.06 -24.85
N SER A 33 -0.07 -0.56 -25.86
CA SER A 33 0.04 -0.15 -27.26
C SER A 33 -1.28 -0.44 -27.99
N PRO A 34 -1.54 0.15 -29.17
CA PRO A 34 -2.80 -0.03 -29.88
C PRO A 34 -3.17 -1.52 -30.07
N GLY A 35 -4.24 -1.96 -29.44
CA GLY A 35 -4.72 -3.35 -29.44
C GLY A 35 -4.01 -4.31 -28.49
N VAL A 36 -3.09 -3.83 -27.63
CA VAL A 36 -2.38 -4.62 -26.63
C VAL A 36 -2.72 -4.11 -25.23
N THR A 37 -3.52 -4.89 -24.52
CA THR A 37 -3.91 -4.61 -23.14
C THR A 37 -2.97 -5.33 -22.17
N GLY A 38 -2.26 -4.57 -21.35
CA GLY A 38 -1.49 -5.07 -20.22
C GLY A 38 -2.39 -5.15 -18.99
N THR A 39 -2.55 -6.36 -18.45
CA THR A 39 -3.31 -6.61 -17.23
C THR A 39 -2.37 -6.92 -16.06
N GLY A 40 -2.66 -6.40 -14.87
CA GLY A 40 -1.94 -6.74 -13.64
C GLY A 40 -2.85 -6.99 -12.45
N TYR A 41 -2.37 -7.80 -11.50
CA TYR A 41 -3.19 -8.36 -10.43
C TYR A 41 -2.90 -7.79 -9.04
N GLY A 42 -3.81 -6.96 -8.51
CA GLY A 42 -3.74 -6.39 -7.15
C GLY A 42 -4.26 -7.32 -6.04
N ILE A 43 -5.34 -8.08 -6.27
CA ILE A 43 -5.87 -9.09 -5.31
C ILE A 43 -5.60 -10.54 -5.74
N GLY A 44 -5.26 -10.75 -7.01
CA GLY A 44 -4.91 -12.06 -7.54
C GLY A 44 -3.60 -12.60 -6.96
N LEU A 45 -2.85 -11.80 -6.22
CA LEU A 45 -1.53 -12.14 -5.72
C LEU A 45 -1.53 -13.23 -4.65
N PHE A 46 -2.45 -13.23 -3.69
CA PHE A 46 -2.53 -14.34 -2.72
C PHE A 46 -3.14 -15.61 -3.33
N LEU A 47 -4.08 -15.47 -4.27
CA LEU A 47 -4.75 -16.60 -4.93
C LEU A 47 -3.88 -17.23 -6.04
N ASN A 48 -2.98 -16.46 -6.65
CA ASN A 48 -2.06 -16.89 -7.70
C ASN A 48 -0.59 -16.80 -7.27
N PHE A 49 -0.32 -16.73 -5.96
CA PHE A 49 1.05 -16.58 -5.44
C PHE A 49 1.94 -17.69 -5.98
N VAL A 50 1.45 -18.93 -5.93
CA VAL A 50 2.13 -20.13 -6.44
C VAL A 50 2.39 -20.04 -7.95
N SER A 51 1.38 -19.70 -8.75
CA SER A 51 1.53 -19.62 -10.20
C SER A 51 2.42 -18.48 -10.67
N ILE A 52 2.57 -17.42 -9.87
CA ILE A 52 3.51 -16.32 -10.12
C ILE A 52 4.96 -16.79 -9.96
N PHE A 53 5.29 -17.56 -8.93
CA PHE A 53 6.63 -18.14 -8.77
C PHE A 53 6.91 -19.23 -9.82
N GLU A 54 5.90 -19.97 -10.25
CA GLU A 54 6.02 -20.97 -11.33
C GLU A 54 6.24 -20.34 -12.71
N SER A 55 5.67 -19.14 -12.95
CA SER A 55 5.82 -18.42 -14.22
C SER A 55 7.24 -17.90 -14.47
N GLY A 56 8.06 -17.77 -13.42
CA GLY A 56 9.41 -17.20 -13.49
C GLY A 56 9.45 -15.70 -13.86
N ASN A 57 8.29 -15.03 -13.91
CA ASN A 57 8.22 -13.61 -14.25
C ASN A 57 8.72 -12.76 -13.07
N ILE A 58 9.98 -12.34 -13.14
CA ILE A 58 10.66 -11.52 -12.14
C ILE A 58 9.84 -10.27 -11.77
N LEU A 59 9.17 -9.65 -12.74
CA LEU A 59 8.41 -8.44 -12.53
C LEU A 59 7.15 -8.70 -11.69
N ALA A 60 6.45 -9.80 -11.94
CA ALA A 60 5.30 -10.22 -11.13
C ALA A 60 5.72 -10.58 -9.70
N ILE A 61 6.90 -11.18 -9.50
CA ILE A 61 7.47 -11.46 -8.19
C ILE A 61 7.76 -10.14 -7.43
N ILE A 62 8.34 -9.14 -8.10
CA ILE A 62 8.58 -7.82 -7.50
C ILE A 62 7.26 -7.18 -7.05
N PHE A 63 6.19 -7.25 -7.85
CA PHE A 63 4.88 -6.68 -7.50
C PHE A 63 4.25 -7.41 -6.30
N SER A 64 4.45 -8.73 -6.23
CA SER A 64 4.04 -9.55 -5.08
C SER A 64 4.65 -9.05 -3.79
N ILE A 65 5.95 -8.75 -3.83
CA ILE A 65 6.72 -8.29 -2.69
C ILE A 65 6.25 -6.90 -2.27
N LEU A 66 6.04 -5.98 -3.21
CA LEU A 66 5.61 -4.61 -2.90
C LEU A 66 4.21 -4.57 -2.26
N TYR A 67 3.25 -5.35 -2.77
CA TYR A 67 1.94 -5.48 -2.16
C TYR A 67 2.01 -6.13 -0.77
N ALA A 68 2.81 -7.21 -0.64
CA ALA A 68 3.03 -7.85 0.65
C ALA A 68 3.64 -6.88 1.67
N ILE A 69 4.57 -6.01 1.26
CA ILE A 69 5.12 -4.94 2.11
C ILE A 69 4.00 -4.01 2.58
N GLY A 70 3.08 -3.60 1.71
CA GLY A 70 1.92 -2.79 2.08
C GLY A 70 1.05 -3.48 3.15
N VAL A 71 0.67 -4.73 2.94
CA VAL A 71 -0.16 -5.49 3.90
C VAL A 71 0.59 -5.73 5.22
N ILE A 72 1.84 -6.21 5.14
CA ILE A 72 2.70 -6.47 6.31
C ILE A 72 2.92 -5.19 7.11
N SER A 73 3.06 -4.04 6.45
CA SER A 73 3.21 -2.75 7.13
C SER A 73 2.02 -2.46 8.05
N GLY A 74 0.78 -2.60 7.55
CA GLY A 74 -0.42 -2.40 8.33
C GLY A 74 -0.54 -3.39 9.49
N VAL A 75 -0.25 -4.67 9.26
CA VAL A 75 -0.22 -5.71 10.31
C VAL A 75 0.82 -5.39 11.38
N PHE A 76 2.02 -4.97 11.00
CA PHE A 76 3.09 -4.62 11.94
C PHE A 76 2.75 -3.36 12.75
N ILE A 77 2.10 -2.36 12.14
CA ILE A 77 1.62 -1.19 12.87
C ILE A 77 0.56 -1.59 13.91
N LEU A 78 -0.36 -2.51 13.57
CA LEU A 78 -1.37 -3.02 14.51
C LEU A 78 -0.75 -3.82 15.67
N ILE A 79 0.14 -4.77 15.37
CA ILE A 79 0.94 -5.48 16.39
C ILE A 79 1.75 -4.48 17.22
N GLY A 80 2.13 -3.37 16.59
CA GLY A 80 2.78 -2.21 17.17
C GLY A 80 2.07 -1.62 18.38
N ALA A 81 0.76 -1.80 18.51
CA ALA A 81 0.00 -1.41 19.71
C ALA A 81 0.46 -2.16 20.98
N GLY A 82 1.09 -3.33 20.85
CA GLY A 82 1.75 -4.05 21.95
C GLY A 82 3.26 -3.84 22.01
N SER A 83 3.90 -3.45 20.91
CA SER A 83 5.36 -3.33 20.82
C SER A 83 5.79 -2.18 19.91
N ARG A 84 6.45 -1.18 20.50
CA ARG A 84 6.92 0.03 19.80
C ARG A 84 7.79 -0.28 18.58
N ALA A 85 8.63 -1.32 18.65
CA ALA A 85 9.51 -1.69 17.54
C ALA A 85 8.73 -2.09 16.29
N PHE A 86 7.69 -2.90 16.43
CA PHE A 86 6.85 -3.31 15.30
C PHE A 86 6.05 -2.14 14.73
N ALA A 87 5.58 -1.22 15.59
CA ALA A 87 4.91 0.01 15.13
C ALA A 87 5.80 0.83 14.20
N ILE A 88 7.05 1.05 14.60
CA ILE A 88 8.03 1.85 13.84
C ILE A 88 8.41 1.15 12.55
N ILE A 89 8.72 -0.15 12.58
CA ILE A 89 9.10 -0.91 11.38
C ILE A 89 7.96 -0.93 10.37
N GLY A 90 6.74 -1.24 10.81
CA GLY A 90 5.56 -1.21 9.95
C GLY A 90 5.33 0.19 9.38
N ALA A 91 5.44 1.23 10.20
CA ALA A 91 5.30 2.60 9.74
C ALA A 91 6.33 3.00 8.68
N ILE A 92 7.60 2.59 8.83
CA ILE A 92 8.66 2.85 7.84
C ILE A 92 8.31 2.20 6.50
N PHE A 93 7.83 0.94 6.50
CA PHE A 93 7.44 0.27 5.27
C PHE A 93 6.24 0.94 4.59
N ALA A 94 5.22 1.32 5.36
CA ALA A 94 4.06 2.04 4.84
C ALA A 94 4.48 3.38 4.23
N LEU A 95 5.31 4.15 4.94
CA LEU A 95 5.80 5.45 4.49
C LEU A 95 6.68 5.32 3.24
N LEU A 96 7.57 4.33 3.18
CA LEU A 96 8.47 4.16 2.04
C LEU A 96 7.68 3.89 0.75
N LEU A 97 6.74 2.94 0.79
CA LEU A 97 5.87 2.66 -0.35
C LEU A 97 4.95 3.86 -0.66
N GLY A 98 4.35 4.46 0.36
CA GLY A 98 3.46 5.62 0.21
C GLY A 98 4.15 6.84 -0.39
N ILE A 99 5.38 7.13 0.01
CA ILE A 99 6.17 8.23 -0.55
C ILE A 99 6.54 7.94 -2.00
N ILE A 100 6.97 6.72 -2.34
CA ILE A 100 7.25 6.35 -3.74
C ILE A 100 6.02 6.58 -4.62
N LEU A 101 4.84 6.14 -4.15
CA LEU A 101 3.57 6.37 -4.83
C LEU A 101 3.20 7.86 -4.91
N LEU A 102 3.47 8.63 -3.85
CA LEU A 102 3.22 10.07 -3.83
C LEU A 102 4.12 10.82 -4.83
N LEU A 103 5.40 10.48 -4.91
CA LEU A 103 6.36 11.08 -5.83
C LEU A 103 5.95 10.82 -7.29
N ASN A 104 5.64 9.56 -7.62
CA ASN A 104 5.29 9.17 -8.98
C ASN A 104 3.88 9.64 -9.37
N ALA A 105 2.85 9.32 -8.57
CA ALA A 105 1.46 9.52 -8.96
C ALA A 105 0.89 10.89 -8.57
N GLY A 106 1.39 11.44 -7.47
CA GLY A 106 0.98 12.75 -6.95
C GLY A 106 1.76 13.89 -7.58
N LEU A 107 3.10 13.81 -7.52
CA LEU A 107 4.00 14.84 -8.01
C LEU A 107 4.48 14.63 -9.46
N THR A 108 4.07 13.52 -10.11
CA THR A 108 4.43 13.20 -11.51
C THR A 108 5.95 13.14 -11.74
N ILE A 109 6.71 12.78 -10.70
CA ILE A 109 8.16 12.62 -10.78
C ILE A 109 8.47 11.22 -11.30
N SER A 110 9.05 11.12 -12.48
CA SER A 110 9.53 9.85 -13.02
C SER A 110 10.69 9.31 -12.19
N LEU A 111 10.58 8.04 -11.77
CA LEU A 111 11.61 7.31 -11.03
C LEU A 111 12.42 6.39 -11.95
N GLY A 112 12.15 6.44 -13.26
CA GLY A 112 12.69 5.56 -14.27
C GLY A 112 11.63 4.64 -14.86
N PRO A 113 11.74 4.28 -16.15
CA PRO A 113 10.67 3.61 -16.89
C PRO A 113 10.23 2.28 -16.26
N ASP A 114 11.17 1.49 -15.73
CA ASP A 114 10.86 0.21 -15.09
C ASP A 114 10.10 0.38 -13.77
N ILE A 115 10.42 1.42 -13.00
CA ILE A 115 9.75 1.72 -11.73
C ILE A 115 8.38 2.33 -12.01
N ASP A 116 8.29 3.28 -12.93
CA ASP A 116 7.03 3.95 -13.25
C ASP A 116 5.99 2.95 -13.79
N THR A 117 6.41 2.02 -14.65
CA THR A 117 5.54 0.93 -15.13
C THR A 117 5.14 -0.03 -14.01
N THR A 118 6.04 -0.31 -13.08
CA THR A 118 5.74 -1.10 -11.87
C THR A 118 4.65 -0.46 -11.01
N LEU A 119 4.72 0.85 -10.83
CA LEU A 119 3.82 1.59 -9.95
C LEU A 119 2.41 1.74 -10.50
N LEU A 120 2.18 1.53 -11.80
CA LEU A 120 0.85 1.45 -12.41
C LEU A 120 -0.06 0.44 -11.67
N SER A 121 0.54 -0.61 -11.10
CA SER A 121 -0.15 -1.60 -10.26
C SER A 121 -0.90 -1.04 -9.05
N PHE A 122 -0.61 0.21 -8.67
CA PHE A 122 -1.19 0.87 -7.51
C PHE A 122 -2.10 2.05 -7.88
N ILE A 123 -2.02 2.54 -9.12
CA ILE A 123 -2.60 3.84 -9.52
C ILE A 123 -3.40 3.78 -10.83
N ALA A 124 -3.31 2.69 -11.58
CA ALA A 124 -4.05 2.55 -12.83
C ALA A 124 -5.50 2.11 -12.60
N ASP A 125 -6.31 2.28 -13.65
CA ASP A 125 -7.76 2.06 -13.58
C ASP A 125 -8.10 0.58 -13.37
N PRO A 126 -9.14 0.30 -12.56
CA PRO A 126 -9.54 -1.07 -12.25
C PRO A 126 -10.00 -1.83 -13.50
N ILE A 127 -9.72 -3.15 -13.57
CA ILE A 127 -10.28 -4.04 -14.61
C ILE A 127 -11.83 -4.02 -14.59
N VAL A 128 -12.41 -3.94 -13.40
CA VAL A 128 -13.86 -3.86 -13.19
C VAL A 128 -14.16 -2.71 -12.23
N ASP A 129 -14.83 -1.68 -12.74
CA ASP A 129 -15.23 -0.52 -11.94
C ASP A 129 -16.10 -0.92 -10.75
N GLY A 130 -15.79 -0.36 -9.57
CA GLY A 130 -16.59 -0.50 -8.35
C GLY A 130 -16.43 -1.83 -7.60
N ILE A 131 -15.56 -2.75 -8.04
CA ILE A 131 -15.27 -4.00 -7.33
C ILE A 131 -13.92 -3.89 -6.62
N LEU A 132 -13.88 -4.11 -5.30
CA LEU A 132 -12.62 -4.10 -4.55
C LEU A 132 -11.69 -5.26 -4.99
N PRO A 133 -10.38 -5.02 -5.09
CA PRO A 133 -9.70 -3.74 -4.89
C PRO A 133 -9.86 -2.86 -6.13
N PHE A 134 -10.14 -1.58 -5.92
CA PHE A 134 -10.24 -0.61 -7.01
C PHE A 134 -9.52 0.67 -6.65
N ASN A 135 -8.98 1.35 -7.66
CA ASN A 135 -8.34 2.62 -7.47
C ASN A 135 -9.43 3.67 -7.29
N LEU A 136 -9.39 4.44 -6.20
CA LEU A 136 -10.25 5.60 -6.04
C LEU A 136 -9.43 6.87 -6.33
N PRO A 137 -9.51 7.43 -7.54
CA PRO A 137 -8.77 8.64 -7.88
C PRO A 137 -9.33 9.85 -7.11
N LEU A 138 -8.45 10.71 -6.62
CA LEU A 138 -8.80 11.92 -5.88
C LEU A 138 -8.94 13.17 -6.76
N GLY A 139 -8.79 13.03 -8.08
CA GLY A 139 -8.82 14.18 -9.01
C GLY A 139 -7.57 15.07 -8.95
N LEU A 140 -6.52 14.63 -8.25
CA LEU A 140 -5.22 15.27 -8.17
C LEU A 140 -4.19 14.40 -8.91
N ASN A 141 -4.01 14.64 -10.21
CA ASN A 141 -3.18 13.79 -11.09
C ASN A 141 -3.64 12.31 -11.01
N ALA A 142 -2.69 11.37 -10.96
CA ALA A 142 -2.96 9.94 -10.79
C ALA A 142 -3.04 9.52 -9.31
N MET A 143 -3.21 10.47 -8.38
CA MET A 143 -3.21 10.17 -6.95
C MET A 143 -4.45 9.38 -6.53
N SER A 144 -4.20 8.24 -5.90
CA SER A 144 -5.20 7.36 -5.30
C SER A 144 -5.47 7.70 -3.84
N LEU A 145 -6.70 7.47 -3.37
CA LEU A 145 -7.01 7.41 -1.94
C LEU A 145 -6.11 6.40 -1.21
N GLY A 146 -5.76 5.28 -1.85
CA GLY A 146 -4.86 4.28 -1.27
C GLY A 146 -3.51 4.88 -0.89
N THR A 147 -2.92 5.72 -1.75
CA THR A 147 -1.65 6.40 -1.48
C THR A 147 -1.74 7.29 -0.24
N VAL A 148 -2.81 8.10 -0.14
CA VAL A 148 -3.02 9.02 0.98
C VAL A 148 -3.23 8.26 2.29
N LEU A 149 -4.04 7.19 2.25
CA LEU A 149 -4.29 6.33 3.42
C LEU A 149 -3.04 5.60 3.88
N LEU A 150 -2.19 5.14 2.94
CA LEU A 150 -0.94 4.47 3.28
C LEU A 150 0.05 5.43 3.95
N VAL A 151 0.21 6.64 3.41
CA VAL A 151 1.05 7.69 4.01
C VAL A 151 0.49 8.09 5.37
N GLY A 152 -0.80 8.38 5.48
CA GLY A 152 -1.45 8.75 6.74
C GLY A 152 -1.35 7.64 7.79
N GLY A 153 -1.55 6.39 7.38
CA GLY A 153 -1.39 5.21 8.22
C GLY A 153 0.04 5.06 8.75
N GLY A 154 1.02 5.23 7.86
CA GLY A 154 2.44 5.23 8.22
C GLY A 154 2.83 6.36 9.18
N VAL A 155 2.38 7.59 8.95
CA VAL A 155 2.65 8.73 9.85
C VAL A 155 2.06 8.47 11.24
N LEU A 156 0.79 8.04 11.32
CA LEU A 156 0.14 7.72 12.59
C LEU A 156 0.83 6.55 13.31
N GLY A 157 1.20 5.49 12.59
CA GLY A 157 1.95 4.37 13.15
C GLY A 157 3.30 4.80 13.72
N LEU A 158 4.01 5.70 13.04
CA LEU A 158 5.30 6.22 13.50
C LEU A 158 5.13 7.05 14.78
N ILE A 159 4.16 7.97 14.79
CA ILE A 159 3.82 8.80 15.96
C ILE A 159 3.44 7.89 17.14
N GLY A 160 2.60 6.89 16.91
CA GLY A 160 2.19 5.92 17.94
C GLY A 160 3.36 5.13 18.51
N GLY A 161 4.28 4.69 17.65
CA GLY A 161 5.50 4.01 18.04
C GLY A 161 6.45 4.87 18.88
N ILE A 162 6.62 6.15 18.52
CA ILE A 162 7.51 7.10 19.20
C ILE A 162 6.95 7.53 20.56
N ILE A 163 5.66 7.94 20.61
CA ILE A 163 4.99 8.34 21.86
C ILE A 163 4.99 7.17 22.85
N GLY A 164 4.84 5.96 22.32
CA GLY A 164 4.92 4.74 23.08
C GLY A 164 3.56 4.13 23.36
N THR A 165 3.56 2.80 23.36
CA THR A 165 2.35 1.97 23.39
C THR A 165 2.06 1.38 24.77
N SER A 166 2.67 1.92 25.82
CA SER A 166 2.36 1.52 27.20
C SER A 166 1.10 2.25 27.66
N ASP A 167 0.17 1.51 28.28
CA ASP A 167 -0.94 2.12 29.03
C ASP A 167 -0.31 2.77 30.27
N LEU A 168 -0.27 4.10 30.31
CA LEU A 168 0.00 4.86 31.53
C LEU A 168 -1.31 5.00 32.31
#